data_AF-A0A7K9E9Q2-F1
#
_entry.id   AF-A0A7K9E9Q2-F1
#
_cell.length_a   1.000
_cell.length_b   1.000
_cell.length_c   1.000
_cell.angle_alpha   90.00
_cell.angle_beta   90.00
_cell.angle_gamma   90.00
#
_symmetry.space_group_name_H-M   'P 1'
#
loop_
_entity.id
_entity.type
_entity.pdbx_description
1 polymer ?
#
loop_
_entity_poly.entity_id
_entity_poly.type
_entity_poly.pdbx_seq_one_letter_code
_entity_poly.pdbx_strand_id
1 'polypeptide(L)'
;YETFRTEEEERIKAKGQDVKSSVYFMKQTINNACGTIGLIHAIANNRDKMNFETNSSLKKFLEDSLSMTPEERAKYLETYEAIRVTHESSAHEGQTEAPSIDEKVDLHFIALVNVGGHLYEL
;
A
#
# COMPACT_ATOMS: atom_id res chain seq x y z
N TYR A 1 15.29 -11.15 1.01
CA TYR A 1 14.17 -10.44 0.36
C TYR A 1 14.70 -9.32 -0.51
N GLU A 2 15.43 -8.34 0.06
CA GLU A 2 16.00 -7.21 -0.69
C GLU A 2 16.77 -7.58 -1.95
N THR A 3 17.68 -8.55 -1.89
CA THR A 3 18.42 -9.02 -3.08
C THR A 3 17.49 -9.51 -4.19
N PHE A 4 16.50 -10.33 -3.84
CA PHE A 4 15.51 -10.85 -4.80
C PHE A 4 14.68 -9.72 -5.41
N ARG A 5 14.21 -8.77 -4.59
CA ARG A 5 13.47 -7.59 -5.06
C ARG A 5 14.28 -6.78 -6.08
N THR A 6 15.55 -6.51 -5.77
CA THR A 6 16.43 -5.76 -6.68
C THR A 6 16.67 -6.50 -7.99
N GLU A 7 16.98 -7.80 -7.95
CA GLU A 7 17.16 -8.63 -9.14
C GLU A 7 15.89 -8.67 -10.00
N GLU A 8 14.72 -8.77 -9.37
CA GLU A 8 13.43 -8.82 -10.06
C GLU A 8 13.07 -7.46 -10.68
N GLU A 9 13.31 -6.35 -9.99
CA GLU A 9 13.18 -5.01 -10.56
C GLU A 9 14.07 -4.81 -11.79
N GLU A 10 15.32 -5.24 -11.74
CA GLU A 10 16.25 -5.16 -12.87
C GLU A 10 15.76 -6.01 -14.04
N ARG A 11 15.30 -7.24 -13.76
CA ARG A 11 14.72 -8.13 -14.77
C ARG A 11 13.50 -7.48 -15.44
N ILE A 12 12.60 -6.87 -14.67
CA ILE A 12 11.41 -6.18 -15.17
C ILE A 12 11.79 -4.94 -15.97
N LYS A 13 12.76 -4.13 -15.51
CA LYS A 13 13.26 -2.97 -16.27
C LYS A 13 13.84 -3.37 -17.63
N ALA A 14 14.55 -4.50 -17.68
CA ALA A 14 15.17 -5.01 -18.89
C ALA A 14 14.20 -5.69 -19.87
N LYS A 15 13.24 -6.46 -19.36
CA LYS A 15 12.37 -7.34 -20.17
C LYS A 15 10.92 -6.87 -20.27
N GLY A 16 10.54 -5.89 -19.46
CA GLY A 16 9.15 -5.52 -19.23
C GLY A 16 8.41 -6.56 -18.38
N GLN A 17 7.14 -6.24 -18.10
CA GLN A 17 6.17 -7.15 -17.51
C GLN A 17 4.77 -6.73 -17.97
N ASP A 18 3.83 -7.67 -17.92
CA ASP A 18 2.42 -7.36 -18.16
C ASP A 18 1.72 -7.01 -16.85
N VAL A 19 1.26 -5.76 -16.74
CA VAL A 19 0.48 -5.28 -15.58
C VAL A 19 -0.87 -4.82 -16.07
N LYS A 20 -1.94 -5.45 -15.58
CA LYS A 20 -3.29 -5.02 -15.92
C LYS A 20 -3.55 -3.62 -15.39
N SER A 21 -4.14 -2.76 -16.21
CA SER A 21 -4.53 -1.39 -15.85
C SER A 21 -5.53 -1.32 -14.69
N SER A 22 -6.22 -2.42 -14.39
CA SER A 22 -7.14 -2.54 -13.26
C SER A 22 -6.43 -2.74 -11.91
N VAL A 23 -5.12 -2.98 -11.89
CA VAL A 23 -4.36 -3.12 -10.64
C VAL A 23 -4.23 -1.74 -9.99
N TYR A 24 -4.71 -1.63 -8.75
CA TYR A 24 -4.49 -0.45 -7.92
C TYR A 24 -3.16 -0.60 -7.19
N PHE A 25 -2.19 0.23 -7.55
CA PHE A 25 -0.86 0.28 -6.94
C PHE A 25 -0.52 1.69 -6.49
N MET A 26 0.26 1.81 -5.41
CA MET A 26 0.78 3.08 -4.90
C MET A 26 2.16 2.88 -4.30
N LYS A 27 3.02 3.89 -4.41
CA LYS A 27 4.34 3.86 -3.80
C LYS A 27 4.29 4.12 -2.30
N GLN A 28 5.27 3.59 -1.58
CA GLN A 28 5.56 4.00 -0.21
C GLN A 28 6.57 5.15 -0.22
N THR A 29 6.17 6.27 0.34
CA THR A 29 7.00 7.45 0.56
C THR A 29 7.04 7.88 2.04
N ILE A 30 6.23 7.25 2.88
CA ILE A 30 6.16 7.48 4.32
C ILE A 30 6.90 6.32 5.01
N ASN A 31 7.86 6.64 5.88
CA ASN A 31 8.57 5.64 6.67
C ASN A 31 7.60 4.89 7.59
N ASN A 32 7.79 3.58 7.73
CA ASN A 32 6.96 2.69 8.54
C ASN A 32 5.46 2.59 8.14
N ALA A 33 5.04 3.16 7.02
CA ALA A 33 3.67 3.06 6.52
C ALA A 33 3.36 1.78 5.74
N CYS A 34 4.32 0.84 5.62
CA CYS A 34 4.17 -0.38 4.81
C CYS A 34 2.93 -1.21 5.20
N GLY A 35 2.61 -1.31 6.49
CA GLY A 35 1.40 -2.01 6.95
C GLY A 35 0.11 -1.36 6.43
N THR A 36 -0.01 -0.04 6.52
CA THR A 36 -1.17 0.71 6.01
C THR A 36 -1.26 0.60 4.49
N ILE A 37 -0.14 0.71 3.78
CA ILE A 37 -0.11 0.61 2.32
C ILE A 37 -0.52 -0.80 1.88
N GLY A 38 -0.01 -1.85 2.53
CA GLY A 38 -0.42 -3.23 2.26
C GLY A 38 -1.92 -3.46 2.47
N LEU A 39 -2.51 -2.89 3.53
CA LEU A 39 -3.96 -2.92 3.75
C LEU A 39 -4.73 -2.18 2.65
N ILE A 40 -4.26 -1.00 2.24
CA ILE A 40 -4.86 -0.24 1.14
C ILE A 40 -4.80 -1.06 -0.15
N HIS A 41 -3.67 -1.67 -0.51
CA HIS A 41 -3.55 -2.52 -1.70
C HIS A 41 -4.51 -3.72 -1.64
N ALA A 42 -4.58 -4.41 -0.51
CA ALA A 42 -5.45 -5.57 -0.34
C ALA A 42 -6.93 -5.20 -0.57
N ILE A 43 -7.37 -4.09 0.02
CA ILE A 43 -8.76 -3.61 -0.08
C ILE A 43 -9.03 -3.03 -1.48
N ALA A 44 -8.12 -2.20 -2.00
CA ALA A 44 -8.30 -1.50 -3.26
C ALA A 44 -8.39 -2.43 -4.47
N ASN A 45 -7.73 -3.59 -4.42
CA ASN A 45 -7.77 -4.60 -5.48
C ASN A 45 -8.89 -5.64 -5.29
N ASN A 46 -9.69 -5.52 -4.22
CA ASN A 46 -10.86 -6.38 -3.95
C ASN A 46 -12.13 -5.55 -3.67
N ARG A 47 -12.21 -4.29 -4.13
CA ARG A 47 -13.29 -3.35 -3.79
C ARG A 47 -14.69 -3.89 -4.05
N ASP A 48 -14.86 -4.69 -5.10
CA ASP A 48 -16.11 -5.36 -5.48
C ASP A 48 -16.62 -6.35 -4.43
N LYS A 49 -15.74 -6.81 -3.54
CA LYS A 49 -16.04 -7.73 -2.43
C LYS A 49 -16.15 -7.02 -1.07
N MET A 50 -15.91 -5.71 -1.03
CA MET A 50 -15.86 -4.93 0.21
C MET A 50 -17.15 -4.12 0.37
N ASN A 51 -17.71 -4.18 1.58
CA ASN A 51 -18.77 -3.26 1.99
C ASN A 51 -18.15 -2.17 2.86
N PHE A 52 -18.36 -0.92 2.47
CA PHE A 52 -17.88 0.24 3.20
C PHE A 52 -19.04 0.93 3.92
N GLU A 53 -18.81 1.32 5.16
CA GLU A 53 -19.69 2.22 5.89
C GLU A 53 -19.87 3.55 5.16
N THR A 54 -21.03 4.19 5.32
CA THR A 54 -21.44 5.42 4.61
C THR A 54 -20.39 6.53 4.66
N ASN A 55 -19.69 6.68 5.80
CA ASN A 55 -18.69 7.73 6.03
C ASN A 55 -17.26 7.17 6.12
N SER A 56 -16.97 6.05 5.47
CA SER A 56 -15.62 5.45 5.49
C SER A 56 -14.57 6.37 4.86
N SER A 57 -13.58 6.77 5.64
CA SER A 57 -12.43 7.55 5.15
C SER A 57 -11.63 6.78 4.10
N LEU A 58 -11.49 5.46 4.26
CA LEU A 58 -10.80 4.62 3.28
C LEU A 58 -11.58 4.58 1.96
N LYS A 59 -12.91 4.44 1.98
CA LYS A 59 -13.73 4.49 0.77
C LYS A 59 -13.49 5.80 0.00
N LYS A 60 -13.55 6.94 0.70
CA LYS A 60 -13.31 8.25 0.10
C LYS A 60 -11.91 8.36 -0.48
N PHE A 61 -10.87 7.99 0.27
CA PHE A 61 -9.49 7.97 -0.23
C PHE A 61 -9.37 7.14 -1.51
N LEU A 62 -9.99 5.97 -1.54
CA LEU A 62 -9.97 5.04 -2.65
C LEU A 62 -10.70 5.60 -3.88
N GLU A 63 -11.83 6.29 -3.71
CA GLU A 63 -12.60 6.94 -4.79
C GLU A 63 -11.83 8.14 -5.37
N ASP A 64 -11.32 9.03 -4.51
CA ASP A 64 -10.60 10.25 -4.90
C ASP A 64 -9.28 9.93 -5.65
N SER A 65 -8.69 8.76 -5.40
CA SER A 65 -7.38 8.36 -5.94
C SER A 65 -7.43 7.37 -7.10
N LEU A 66 -8.61 7.03 -7.62
CA LEU A 66 -8.78 6.04 -8.69
C LEU A 66 -7.98 6.39 -9.96
N SER A 67 -8.04 7.65 -10.40
CA SER A 67 -7.39 8.13 -11.62
C SER A 67 -5.94 8.59 -11.42
N MET A 68 -5.45 8.58 -10.17
CA MET A 68 -4.09 9.01 -9.84
C MET A 68 -3.05 7.96 -10.25
N THR A 69 -1.87 8.43 -10.62
CA THR A 69 -0.66 7.60 -10.76
C THR A 69 -0.21 7.03 -9.40
N PRO A 70 0.63 5.98 -9.37
CA PRO A 70 1.16 5.43 -8.12
C PRO A 70 1.90 6.47 -7.24
N GLU A 71 2.61 7.41 -7.86
CA GLU A 71 3.30 8.51 -7.20
C GLU A 71 2.32 9.54 -6.62
N GLU A 72 1.27 9.89 -7.35
CA GLU A 72 0.23 10.82 -6.88
C GLU A 72 -0.56 10.22 -5.73
N ARG A 73 -0.85 8.91 -5.76
CA ARG A 73 -1.48 8.18 -4.64
C ARG A 73 -0.64 8.26 -3.36
N ALA A 74 0.68 8.12 -3.50
CA ALA A 74 1.61 8.23 -2.38
C ALA A 74 1.57 9.64 -1.76
N LYS A 75 1.69 10.68 -2.60
CA LYS A 75 1.58 12.09 -2.17
C LYS A 75 0.21 12.43 -1.58
N TYR A 76 -0.84 11.80 -2.11
CA TYR A 76 -2.18 11.99 -1.58
C TYR A 76 -2.30 11.38 -0.18
N LEU A 77 -1.75 10.18 0.05
CA LEU A 77 -1.68 9.56 1.38
C LEU A 77 -0.90 10.40 2.39
N GLU A 78 0.22 11.02 1.97
CA GLU A 78 1.01 11.93 2.84
C GLU A 78 0.18 13.09 3.40
N THR A 79 -0.82 13.57 2.65
CA THR A 79 -1.68 14.68 3.05
C THR A 79 -3.06 14.24 3.55
N TYR A 80 -3.34 12.94 3.56
CA TYR A 80 -4.63 12.38 3.97
C TYR A 80 -4.69 12.10 5.48
N GLU A 81 -4.97 13.16 6.24
CA GLU A 81 -4.89 13.18 7.70
C GLU A 81 -5.66 12.05 8.40
N ALA A 82 -6.84 11.69 7.90
CA ALA A 82 -7.66 10.65 8.54
C ALA A 82 -6.97 9.27 8.60
N ILE A 83 -6.23 8.90 7.53
CA ILE A 83 -5.48 7.64 7.51
C ILE A 83 -4.20 7.78 8.33
N ARG A 84 -3.52 8.94 8.27
CA ARG A 84 -2.28 9.20 9.01
C ARG A 84 -2.49 9.08 10.53
N VAL A 85 -3.54 9.72 11.07
CA VAL A 85 -3.88 9.66 12.50
C VAL A 85 -4.27 8.25 12.92
N THR A 86 -5.04 7.55 12.09
CA THR A 86 -5.42 6.15 12.38
C THR A 86 -4.19 5.24 12.40
N HIS A 87 -3.26 5.40 11.45
CA HIS A 87 -1.99 4.66 11.42
C HIS A 87 -1.16 4.93 12.68
N GLU A 88 -1.00 6.20 13.07
CA GLU A 88 -0.25 6.60 14.26
C GLU A 88 -0.85 6.01 15.54
N SER A 89 -2.19 5.99 15.67
CA SER A 89 -2.86 5.34 16.78
C SER A 89 -2.59 3.84 16.82
N SER A 90 -2.75 3.16 15.68
CA SER A 90 -2.56 1.71 15.58
C SER A 90 -1.10 1.27 15.73
N ALA A 91 -0.12 2.14 15.45
CA ALA A 91 1.29 1.86 15.68
C ALA A 91 1.64 1.68 17.17
N HIS A 92 0.82 2.24 18.08
CA HIS A 92 0.97 2.10 19.54
C HIS A 92 0.13 0.95 20.12
N GLU A 93 -0.59 0.21 19.26
CA GLU A 93 -1.31 -0.99 19.67
C GLU A 93 -0.41 -2.24 19.55
N GLY A 94 -0.86 -3.36 20.10
CA GLY A 94 -0.17 -4.64 20.00
C GLY A 94 0.49 -5.07 21.31
N GLN A 95 1.32 -6.12 21.23
CA GLN A 95 1.96 -6.74 22.39
C GLN A 95 3.34 -6.15 22.72
N THR A 96 3.83 -5.22 21.89
CA THR A 96 5.15 -4.60 21.98
C THR A 96 5.00 -3.09 21.88
N GLU A 97 5.85 -2.34 22.58
CA GLU A 97 5.91 -0.88 22.41
C GLU A 97 6.38 -0.51 21.00
N ALA A 98 5.88 0.63 20.51
CA ALA A 98 6.34 1.19 19.24
C ALA A 98 7.84 1.55 19.34
N PRO A 99 8.66 1.16 18.34
CA PRO A 99 10.07 1.54 18.31
C PRO A 99 10.24 3.05 18.11
N SER A 100 11.46 3.56 18.32
CA SER A 100 11.78 4.95 18.00
C SER A 100 11.60 5.22 16.51
N ILE A 101 11.17 6.43 16.15
CA ILE A 101 11.05 6.85 14.74
C ILE A 101 12.39 6.79 13.98
N ASP A 102 13.50 6.89 14.69
CA ASP A 102 14.86 6.84 14.15
C ASP A 102 15.44 5.41 14.10
N GLU A 103 14.73 4.43 14.63
CA GLU A 103 15.17 3.03 14.61
C GLU A 103 15.08 2.47 13.20
N LYS A 104 16.14 1.79 12.75
CA LYS A 104 16.14 1.13 11.45
C LYS A 104 15.28 -0.12 11.51
N VAL A 105 14.20 -0.12 10.74
CA VAL A 105 13.32 -1.27 10.56
C VAL A 105 13.69 -1.98 9.26
N ASP A 106 14.20 -3.21 9.39
CA ASP A 106 14.54 -4.08 8.24
C ASP A 106 13.38 -5.03 7.83
N LEU A 107 12.19 -4.82 8.40
CA LEU A 107 10.99 -5.60 8.10
C LEU A 107 10.03 -4.80 7.21
N HIS A 108 9.38 -5.50 6.27
CA HIS A 108 8.47 -4.88 5.30
C HIS A 108 7.22 -5.73 5.09
N PHE A 109 6.06 -5.08 5.04
CA PHE A 109 4.80 -5.71 4.63
C PHE A 109 4.58 -5.51 3.14
N ILE A 110 4.06 -6.56 2.49
CA ILE A 110 3.62 -6.57 1.08
C ILE A 110 2.22 -7.16 0.98
N ALA A 111 1.50 -6.82 -0.09
CA ALA A 111 0.20 -7.41 -0.39
C ALA A 111 0.28 -8.34 -1.60
N LEU A 112 -0.22 -9.57 -1.45
CA LEU A 112 -0.38 -10.52 -2.54
C LEU A 112 -1.86 -10.58 -2.96
N VAL A 113 -2.17 -10.17 -4.18
CA VAL A 113 -3.57 -10.05 -4.67
C VAL A 113 -3.79 -10.74 -6.00
N ASN A 114 -5.00 -11.26 -6.22
CA ASN A 114 -5.42 -11.78 -7.53
C ASN A 114 -6.20 -10.69 -8.29
N VAL A 115 -5.69 -10.25 -9.44
CA VAL A 115 -6.38 -9.29 -10.31
C VAL A 115 -6.41 -9.84 -11.72
N GLY A 116 -7.63 -10.03 -12.25
CA GLY A 116 -7.82 -10.52 -13.62
C GLY A 116 -7.09 -11.84 -13.91
N GLY A 117 -7.07 -12.76 -12.96
CA GLY A 117 -6.50 -14.11 -13.09
C GLY A 117 -4.99 -14.21 -12.86
N HIS A 118 -4.33 -13.12 -12.51
CA HIS A 118 -2.88 -13.10 -12.23
C HIS A 118 -2.64 -12.76 -10.76
N LEU A 119 -1.57 -13.32 -10.18
CA LEU A 119 -1.09 -12.99 -8.85
C LEU A 119 -0.12 -11.81 -8.94
N TYR A 120 -0.36 -10.77 -8.15
CA TYR A 120 0.49 -9.58 -8.04
C TYR A 120 1.04 -9.43 -6.63
N GLU A 121 2.32 -9.09 -6.54
CA GLU A 121 2.98 -8.55 -5.33
C GLU A 121 2.94 -7.01 -5.43
N LEU A 122 2.41 -6.36 -4.40
CA LEU A 122 2.21 -4.91 -4.31
C LEU A 122 2.84 -4.36 -3.02
#